data_AF-A0A418EBP0-F1
#
_entry.id   AF-A0A418EBP0-F1
#
_cell.length_a   1.000
_cell.length_b   1.000
_cell.length_c   1.000
_cell.angle_alpha   90.00
_cell.angle_beta   90.00
_cell.angle_gamma   90.00
#
_symmetry.space_group_name_H-M   'P 1'
#
loop_
_entity.id
_entity.type
_entity.pdbx_description
1 polymer ?
#
loop_
_entity_poly.entity_id
_entity_poly.type
_entity_poly.pdbx_seq_one_letter_code
_entity_poly.pdbx_strand_id
1 'polypeptide(L)'
;MRKGERKKNLTDSECDNLVQHLLTKCVSSGRIPKGVAASVGMLFGCSVTTVRRVWRRAAVDLSGTKTICRNVHQRKKDNCGRKRIHLDLPERIQAIPQLPEMVSCARNAWSFGCAYLSGVDYSTRMNKLATEILESMQMGAICTQIEALKVDIDVDVHADIAAALGLIQLLD
;
A
#
# COMPACT_ATOMS: atom_id res chain seq x y z
N MET A 1 -10.43 -29.67 3.88
CA MET A 1 -10.40 -28.26 3.41
C MET A 1 -8.96 -27.89 3.09
N ARG A 2 -8.69 -27.25 1.95
CA ARG A 2 -7.31 -26.89 1.54
C ARG A 2 -6.80 -25.71 2.39
N LYS A 3 -5.50 -25.72 2.69
CA LYS A 3 -4.84 -24.65 3.46
C LYS A 3 -4.88 -23.36 2.63
N GLY A 4 -5.62 -22.33 3.07
CA GLY A 4 -5.71 -21.02 2.41
C GLY A 4 -7.09 -20.58 1.92
N GLU A 5 -8.10 -21.46 1.93
CA GLU A 5 -9.47 -21.05 1.59
C GLU A 5 -10.07 -20.17 2.71
N ARG A 6 -10.28 -18.87 2.42
CA ARG A 6 -11.03 -17.99 3.30
C ARG A 6 -12.50 -18.34 3.22
N LYS A 7 -13.07 -18.90 4.31
CA LYS A 7 -14.53 -19.02 4.44
C LYS A 7 -15.18 -17.65 4.29
N LYS A 8 -16.27 -17.59 3.53
CA LYS A 8 -17.09 -16.38 3.39
C LYS A 8 -17.53 -15.89 4.78
N ASN A 9 -17.59 -14.57 4.95
CA ASN A 9 -18.10 -13.98 6.18
C ASN A 9 -19.61 -14.26 6.31
N LEU A 10 -20.11 -14.40 7.54
CA LEU A 10 -21.55 -14.47 7.79
C LEU A 10 -22.23 -13.19 7.29
N THR A 11 -23.39 -13.34 6.65
CA THR A 11 -24.28 -12.24 6.30
C THR A 11 -24.98 -11.67 7.54
N ASP A 12 -25.67 -10.54 7.37
CA ASP A 12 -26.42 -9.89 8.45
C ASP A 12 -27.55 -10.79 8.97
N SER A 13 -28.33 -11.38 8.06
CA SER A 13 -29.39 -12.33 8.42
C SER A 13 -28.86 -13.61 9.07
N GLU A 14 -27.69 -14.10 8.65
CA GLU A 14 -27.03 -15.22 9.32
C GLU A 14 -26.59 -14.86 10.73
N CYS A 15 -26.13 -13.63 10.97
CA CYS A 15 -25.79 -13.15 12.32
C CYS A 15 -27.04 -13.12 13.23
N ASP A 16 -28.16 -12.61 12.73
CA ASP A 16 -29.43 -12.56 13.48
C ASP A 16 -29.94 -13.96 13.81
N ASN A 17 -30.02 -14.84 12.80
CA ASN A 17 -30.46 -16.22 12.96
C ASN A 17 -29.57 -17.00 13.93
N LEU A 18 -28.26 -16.76 13.91
CA LEU A 18 -27.32 -17.37 14.84
C LEU A 18 -27.65 -16.98 16.30
N VAL A 19 -27.98 -15.72 16.54
CA VAL A 19 -28.37 -15.26 17.89
C VAL A 19 -29.71 -15.83 18.31
N GLN A 20 -30.70 -15.86 17.42
CA GLN A 20 -31.98 -16.49 17.69
C GLN A 20 -31.83 -17.96 18.07
N HIS A 21 -30.99 -18.70 17.34
CA HIS A 21 -30.72 -20.10 17.67
C HIS A 21 -30.02 -20.25 19.03
N LEU A 22 -29.12 -19.34 19.39
CA LEU A 22 -28.49 -19.33 20.71
C LEU A 22 -29.49 -19.00 21.83
N LEU A 23 -30.46 -18.12 21.61
CA LEU A 23 -31.51 -17.78 22.59
C LEU A 23 -32.41 -18.98 22.93
N THR A 24 -32.61 -19.91 21.99
CA THR A 24 -33.33 -21.17 22.24
C THR A 24 -32.53 -22.15 23.12
N LYS A 25 -31.19 -22.02 23.16
CA LYS A 25 -30.28 -22.96 23.83
C LYS A 25 -29.51 -22.36 25.00
N CYS A 26 -29.68 -21.08 25.31
CA CYS A 26 -28.98 -20.41 26.40
C CYS A 26 -29.63 -20.71 27.76
N VAL A 27 -28.82 -20.73 28.82
CA VAL A 27 -29.32 -20.84 30.20
C VAL A 27 -29.96 -19.50 30.60
N SER A 28 -30.88 -19.51 31.58
CA SER A 28 -31.48 -18.30 32.14
C SER A 28 -30.47 -17.24 32.62
N SER A 29 -29.25 -17.66 32.96
CA SER A 29 -28.13 -16.78 33.32
C SER A 29 -27.45 -16.07 32.14
N GLY A 30 -27.90 -16.29 30.91
CA GLY A 30 -27.31 -15.72 29.69
C GLY A 30 -25.98 -16.32 29.25
N ARG A 31 -25.59 -17.42 29.89
CA ARG A 31 -24.42 -18.20 29.51
C ARG A 31 -24.78 -19.23 28.45
N ILE A 32 -23.88 -19.41 27.48
CA ILE A 32 -23.97 -20.50 26.50
C ILE A 32 -23.45 -21.78 27.17
N PRO A 33 -24.24 -22.88 27.22
CA PRO A 33 -23.77 -24.15 27.77
C PRO A 33 -22.54 -24.70 27.04
N LYS A 34 -21.77 -25.57 27.72
CA LYS A 34 -20.60 -26.23 27.14
C LYS A 34 -21.03 -27.02 25.89
N GLY A 35 -20.27 -26.92 24.81
CA GLY A 35 -20.55 -27.60 23.54
C GLY A 35 -21.59 -26.91 22.63
N VAL A 36 -22.51 -26.09 23.15
CA VAL A 36 -23.54 -25.43 22.33
C VAL A 36 -22.91 -24.51 21.28
N ALA A 37 -21.93 -23.69 21.66
CA ALA A 37 -21.24 -22.83 20.69
C ALA A 37 -20.52 -23.61 19.58
N ALA A 38 -20.08 -24.85 19.85
CA ALA A 38 -19.48 -25.71 18.83
C ALA A 38 -20.54 -26.29 17.89
N SER A 39 -21.65 -26.77 18.44
CA SER A 39 -22.82 -27.24 17.66
C SER A 39 -23.36 -26.13 16.74
N VAL A 40 -23.57 -24.93 17.28
CA VAL A 40 -24.04 -23.77 16.50
C VAL A 40 -23.00 -23.35 15.46
N GLY A 41 -21.71 -23.40 15.80
CA GLY A 41 -20.63 -23.12 14.85
C GLY A 41 -20.66 -24.05 13.62
N MET A 42 -20.89 -25.35 13.84
CA MET A 42 -21.06 -26.31 12.75
C MET A 42 -22.28 -26.01 11.88
N LEU A 43 -23.42 -25.68 12.50
CA LEU A 43 -24.67 -25.36 11.78
C LEU A 43 -24.53 -24.15 10.86
N PHE A 44 -23.86 -23.08 11.32
CA PHE A 44 -23.63 -21.85 10.56
C PHE A 44 -22.29 -21.83 9.81
N GLY A 45 -21.59 -22.97 9.74
CA GLY A 45 -20.30 -23.08 9.04
C GLY A 45 -19.17 -22.19 9.58
N CYS A 46 -19.30 -21.65 10.79
CA CYS A 46 -18.38 -20.67 11.38
C CYS A 46 -17.63 -21.21 12.61
N SER A 47 -16.61 -20.49 13.06
CA SER A 47 -15.80 -20.91 14.21
C SER A 47 -16.53 -20.66 15.55
N VAL A 48 -16.19 -21.44 16.58
CA VAL A 48 -16.71 -21.25 17.96
C VAL A 48 -16.41 -19.84 18.49
N THR A 49 -15.29 -19.25 18.08
CA THR A 49 -14.92 -17.89 18.46
C THR A 49 -15.82 -16.85 17.79
N THR A 50 -16.24 -17.09 16.54
CA THR A 50 -17.24 -16.27 15.84
C THR A 50 -18.57 -16.30 16.59
N VAL A 51 -19.07 -17.50 16.92
CA VAL A 51 -20.34 -17.67 17.65
C VAL A 51 -20.32 -16.91 18.98
N ARG A 52 -19.27 -17.08 19.79
CA ARG A 52 -19.11 -16.37 21.07
C ARG A 52 -18.96 -14.85 20.91
N ARG A 53 -18.37 -14.39 19.81
CA ARG A 53 -18.24 -12.95 19.53
C ARG A 53 -19.59 -12.34 19.18
N VAL A 54 -20.37 -13.00 18.32
CA VAL A 54 -21.71 -12.55 17.93
C VAL A 54 -22.64 -12.51 19.14
N TRP A 55 -22.63 -13.56 19.98
CA TRP A 55 -23.40 -13.59 21.23
C TRP A 55 -23.11 -12.42 22.17
N ARG A 56 -21.82 -12.14 22.43
CA ARG A 56 -21.42 -11.01 23.27
C ARG A 56 -21.85 -9.66 22.68
N ARG A 57 -21.88 -9.54 21.35
CA ARG A 57 -22.28 -8.32 20.66
C ARG A 57 -23.79 -8.07 20.77
N ALA A 58 -24.59 -9.14 20.73
CA ALA A 58 -26.05 -9.07 20.80
C ALA A 58 -26.56 -8.41 22.08
N ALA A 59 -25.81 -8.53 23.19
CA ALA A 59 -26.14 -7.97 24.49
C ALA A 59 -27.60 -8.27 24.89
N VAL A 60 -28.01 -9.53 24.72
CA VAL A 60 -29.40 -9.96 24.85
C VAL A 60 -29.98 -9.66 26.24
N ASP A 61 -31.22 -9.19 26.26
CA ASP A 61 -32.00 -9.07 27.49
C ASP A 61 -32.75 -10.39 27.75
N LEU A 62 -32.67 -10.85 28.99
CA LEU A 62 -33.26 -12.09 29.47
C LEU A 62 -34.28 -11.85 30.60
N SER A 63 -34.50 -10.59 30.99
CA SER A 63 -35.46 -10.17 32.01
C SER A 63 -36.92 -10.21 31.53
N GLY A 64 -37.17 -10.50 30.25
CA GLY A 64 -38.49 -10.51 29.64
C GLY A 64 -38.50 -11.23 28.29
N THR A 65 -39.02 -10.56 27.24
CA THR A 65 -39.00 -11.09 25.88
C THR A 65 -37.55 -11.20 25.39
N LYS A 66 -37.08 -12.43 25.14
CA LYS A 66 -35.73 -12.73 24.63
C LYS A 66 -35.48 -12.01 23.32
N THR A 67 -34.83 -10.84 23.40
CA THR A 67 -34.63 -9.96 22.24
C THR A 67 -33.18 -9.53 22.12
N ILE A 68 -32.78 -9.22 20.89
CA ILE A 68 -31.45 -8.69 20.57
C ILE A 68 -31.47 -7.20 20.92
N CYS A 69 -30.61 -6.76 21.84
CA CYS A 69 -30.58 -5.36 22.26
C CYS A 69 -29.59 -4.51 21.45
N ARG A 70 -28.67 -5.13 20.71
CA ARG A 70 -27.64 -4.45 19.93
C ARG A 70 -27.42 -5.11 18.58
N ASN A 71 -27.09 -4.30 17.57
CA ASN A 71 -26.76 -4.79 16.22
C ASN A 71 -25.60 -5.80 16.24
N VAL A 72 -25.83 -6.97 15.64
CA VAL A 72 -24.91 -8.12 15.63
C VAL A 72 -24.11 -8.26 14.33
N HIS A 73 -24.43 -7.46 13.33
CA HIS A 73 -23.89 -7.54 11.98
C HIS A 73 -22.37 -7.40 11.96
N GLN A 74 -21.73 -7.95 10.94
CA GLN A 74 -20.28 -7.82 10.81
C GLN A 74 -19.91 -6.37 10.45
N ARG A 75 -18.97 -5.78 11.19
CA ARG A 75 -18.43 -4.44 10.90
C ARG A 75 -17.39 -4.44 9.79
N LYS A 76 -17.14 -5.59 9.16
CA LYS A 76 -16.23 -5.69 8.02
C LYS A 76 -16.93 -5.07 6.83
N LYS A 77 -16.62 -3.81 6.55
CA LYS A 77 -17.05 -3.13 5.34
C LYS A 77 -16.15 -3.62 4.21
N ASP A 78 -16.71 -4.10 3.11
CA ASP A 78 -15.89 -4.60 1.99
C ASP A 78 -14.84 -3.57 1.57
N ASN A 79 -15.31 -2.35 1.28
CA ASN A 79 -14.49 -1.20 0.94
C ASN A 79 -14.04 -0.44 2.19
N CYS A 80 -13.33 -1.09 3.12
CA CYS A 80 -12.59 -0.39 4.18
C CYS A 80 -11.07 -0.45 3.92
N GLY A 81 -10.39 0.66 4.22
CA GLY A 81 -8.95 0.79 4.04
C GLY A 81 -8.59 1.76 2.93
N ARG A 82 -7.54 1.44 2.16
CA ARG A 82 -6.98 2.31 1.13
C ARG A 82 -8.01 2.54 0.01
N LYS A 83 -8.26 3.79 -0.35
CA LYS A 83 -9.12 4.14 -1.50
C LYS A 83 -8.57 3.45 -2.74
N ARG A 84 -9.43 2.73 -3.47
CA ARG A 84 -9.08 2.20 -4.79
C ARG A 84 -8.97 3.39 -5.73
N ILE A 85 -7.77 3.61 -6.28
CA ILE A 85 -7.51 4.68 -7.25
C ILE A 85 -8.12 4.32 -8.61
N HIS A 86 -8.18 3.03 -8.92
CA HIS A 86 -8.69 2.51 -10.18
C HIS A 86 -9.78 1.47 -9.90
N LEU A 87 -10.98 1.71 -10.42
CA LEU A 87 -12.15 0.83 -10.26
C LEU A 87 -12.16 -0.28 -11.34
N ASP A 88 -11.49 0.00 -12.45
CA ASP A 88 -11.34 -0.77 -13.69
C ASP A 88 -10.01 -1.54 -13.76
N LEU A 89 -9.39 -1.83 -12.62
CA LEU A 89 -8.06 -2.47 -12.57
C LEU A 89 -7.96 -3.76 -13.44
N PRO A 90 -8.97 -4.66 -13.48
CA PRO A 90 -8.92 -5.84 -14.34
C PRO A 90 -8.88 -5.49 -15.83
N GLU A 91 -9.70 -4.53 -16.26
CA GLU A 91 -9.78 -4.08 -17.65
C GLU A 91 -8.47 -3.41 -18.07
N ARG A 92 -7.89 -2.60 -17.17
CA ARG A 92 -6.58 -1.98 -17.41
C ARG A 92 -5.45 -2.99 -17.53
N ILE A 93 -5.47 -4.07 -16.74
CA ILE A 93 -4.47 -5.13 -16.84
C ILE A 93 -4.61 -5.87 -18.17
N GLN A 94 -5.85 -6.13 -18.62
CA GLN A 94 -6.11 -6.76 -19.91
C GLN A 94 -5.72 -5.88 -21.11
N ALA A 95 -5.81 -4.56 -20.96
CA ALA A 95 -5.40 -3.60 -21.99
C ALA A 95 -3.87 -3.50 -22.16
N ILE A 96 -3.08 -4.05 -21.24
CA ILE A 96 -1.62 -4.09 -21.39
C ILE A 96 -1.29 -5.14 -22.45
N PRO A 97 -0.67 -4.76 -23.60
CA PRO A 97 -0.25 -5.74 -24.59
C PRO A 97 0.77 -6.68 -23.96
N GLN A 98 0.48 -7.98 -24.03
CA GLN A 98 1.44 -8.99 -23.58
C GLN A 98 2.58 -9.04 -24.58
N LEU A 99 3.81 -9.02 -24.07
CA LEU A 99 4.97 -9.27 -24.89
C LEU A 99 4.90 -10.71 -25.43
N PRO A 100 5.32 -10.94 -26.68
CA PRO A 100 5.39 -12.30 -27.21
C PRO A 100 6.28 -13.16 -26.32
N GLU A 101 5.86 -14.41 -26.08
CA GLU A 101 6.59 -15.38 -25.27
C GLU A 101 8.01 -15.65 -25.83
N MET A 102 8.15 -15.54 -27.16
CA MET A 102 9.42 -15.66 -27.84
C MET A 102 9.47 -14.73 -29.05
N VAL A 103 10.58 -14.01 -29.19
CA VAL A 103 10.91 -13.26 -30.42
C VAL A 103 11.91 -14.10 -31.21
N SER A 104 11.49 -14.65 -32.35
CA SER A 104 12.40 -15.35 -33.24
C SER A 104 13.37 -14.36 -33.88
N CYS A 105 14.67 -14.58 -33.73
CA CYS A 105 15.71 -13.82 -34.43
C CYS A 105 16.59 -14.75 -35.27
N ALA A 106 17.13 -14.23 -36.38
CA ALA A 106 18.06 -14.99 -37.21
C ALA A 106 19.32 -15.33 -36.40
N ARG A 107 19.84 -16.55 -36.56
CA ARG A 107 20.98 -17.06 -35.75
C ARG A 107 22.20 -16.14 -35.82
N ASN A 108 22.46 -15.54 -36.98
CA ASN A 108 23.55 -14.58 -37.18
C ASN A 108 23.32 -13.29 -36.39
N ALA A 109 22.10 -12.74 -36.39
CA ALA A 109 21.75 -11.56 -35.61
C ALA A 109 21.92 -11.80 -34.11
N TRP A 110 21.51 -12.98 -33.62
CA TRP A 110 21.75 -13.40 -32.24
C TRP A 110 23.24 -13.49 -31.92
N SER A 111 24.02 -14.20 -32.74
CA SER A 111 25.46 -14.38 -32.50
C SER A 111 26.23 -13.06 -32.54
N PHE A 112 25.89 -12.15 -33.46
CA PHE A 112 26.49 -10.82 -33.50
C PHE A 112 26.14 -10.02 -32.24
N GLY A 113 24.88 -10.08 -31.80
CA GLY A 113 24.44 -9.47 -30.55
C GLY A 113 25.23 -10.00 -29.35
N CYS A 114 25.34 -11.32 -29.20
CA CYS A 114 26.11 -11.93 -28.12
C CYS A 114 27.60 -11.54 -28.17
N ALA A 115 28.22 -11.53 -29.36
CA ALA A 115 29.61 -11.12 -29.53
C ALA A 115 29.81 -9.65 -29.12
N TYR A 116 28.94 -8.76 -29.59
CA TYR A 116 28.97 -7.34 -29.22
C TYR A 116 28.81 -7.15 -27.71
N LEU A 117 27.81 -7.79 -27.10
CA LEU A 117 27.57 -7.71 -25.65
C LEU A 117 28.75 -8.26 -24.84
N SER A 118 29.38 -9.34 -25.31
CA SER A 118 30.54 -9.94 -24.64
C SER A 118 31.81 -9.09 -24.74
N GLY A 119 31.93 -8.29 -25.81
CA GLY A 119 33.07 -7.40 -26.03
C GLY A 119 32.95 -6.06 -25.28
N VAL A 120 31.79 -5.77 -24.68
CA VAL A 120 31.55 -4.53 -23.93
C VAL A 120 31.71 -4.79 -22.44
N ASP A 121 32.66 -4.10 -21.81
CA ASP A 121 32.76 -4.06 -20.35
C ASP A 121 31.70 -3.10 -19.77
N TYR A 122 30.52 -3.67 -19.50
CA TYR A 122 29.41 -2.96 -18.88
C TYR A 122 29.73 -2.49 -17.46
N SER A 123 30.60 -3.18 -16.73
CA SER A 123 30.99 -2.75 -15.38
C SER A 123 31.71 -1.41 -15.44
N THR A 124 32.67 -1.28 -16.36
CA THR A 124 33.38 -0.01 -16.59
C THR A 124 32.45 1.10 -17.08
N ARG A 125 31.53 0.78 -18.01
CA ARG A 125 30.54 1.76 -18.49
C ARG A 125 29.60 2.25 -17.39
N MET A 126 29.10 1.34 -16.54
CA MET A 126 28.22 1.66 -15.43
C MET A 126 28.95 2.48 -14.36
N ASN A 127 30.20 2.14 -14.05
CA ASN A 127 31.02 2.90 -13.11
C ASN A 127 31.27 4.33 -13.61
N LYS A 128 31.59 4.50 -14.90
CA LYS A 128 31.75 5.82 -15.51
C LYS A 128 30.46 6.65 -15.48
N LEU A 129 29.32 6.05 -15.80
CA LEU A 129 28.04 6.74 -15.72
C LEU A 129 27.72 7.16 -14.27
N ALA A 130 28.01 6.29 -13.29
CA ALA A 130 27.80 6.60 -11.89
C ALA A 130 28.66 7.78 -11.42
N THR A 131 29.91 7.88 -11.87
CA THR A 131 30.76 9.04 -11.58
C THR A 131 30.23 10.32 -12.23
N GLU A 132 29.80 10.27 -13.49
CA GLU A 132 29.23 11.43 -14.19
C GLU A 132 27.95 11.95 -13.51
N ILE A 133 27.09 11.05 -13.03
CA ILE A 133 25.88 11.42 -12.27
C ILE A 133 26.27 12.08 -10.95
N LEU A 134 27.25 11.54 -10.22
CA LEU A 134 27.69 12.11 -8.95
C LEU A 134 28.27 13.51 -9.14
N GLU A 135 29.10 13.71 -10.15
CA GLU A 135 29.66 15.02 -10.52
C GLU A 135 28.56 16.01 -10.91
N SER A 136 27.57 15.56 -11.68
CA SER A 136 26.41 16.40 -12.06
C SER A 136 25.57 16.80 -10.84
N MET A 137 25.39 15.89 -9.89
CA MET A 137 24.70 16.17 -8.63
C MET A 137 25.47 17.17 -7.75
N GLN A 138 26.79 17.04 -7.68
CA GLN A 138 27.65 17.98 -6.96
C GLN A 138 27.57 19.39 -7.56
N MET A 139 27.61 19.50 -8.89
CA MET A 139 27.43 20.78 -9.59
C MET A 139 26.05 21.40 -9.31
N GLY A 140 24.99 20.59 -9.33
CA GLY A 140 23.64 21.06 -8.98
C GLY A 140 23.57 21.61 -7.55
N ALA A 141 24.19 20.93 -6.58
CA ALA A 141 24.25 21.39 -5.20
C ALA A 141 24.99 22.72 -5.05
N ILE A 142 26.11 22.90 -5.77
CA ILE A 142 26.86 24.16 -5.78
C ILE A 142 26.02 25.29 -6.39
N CYS A 143 25.36 25.06 -7.53
CA CYS A 143 24.49 26.06 -8.16
C CYS A 143 23.34 26.48 -7.23
N THR A 144 22.69 25.54 -6.55
CA THR A 144 21.63 25.85 -5.57
C THR A 144 22.17 26.65 -4.38
N GLN A 145 23.38 26.36 -3.90
CA GLN A 145 24.01 27.14 -2.84
C GLN A 145 24.33 28.57 -3.30
N ILE A 146 24.83 28.75 -4.53
CA ILE A 146 25.07 30.07 -5.13
C ILE A 146 23.76 30.85 -5.25
N GLU A 147 22.67 30.22 -5.70
CA GLU A 147 21.36 30.86 -5.78
C GLU A 147 20.79 31.25 -4.41
N ALA A 148 21.12 30.50 -3.36
CA ALA A 148 20.71 30.81 -1.99
C ALA A 148 21.52 31.93 -1.34
N LEU A 149 22.71 32.26 -1.88
CA LEU A 149 23.46 33.44 -1.46
C LEU A 149 22.73 34.70 -1.94
N LYS A 150 21.99 35.34 -1.05
CA LYS A 150 21.55 36.72 -1.26
C LYS A 150 22.78 37.62 -1.13
N VAL A 151 23.32 38.05 -2.26
CA VAL A 151 24.25 39.19 -2.27
C VAL A 151 23.39 40.43 -2.12
N ASP A 152 23.25 40.91 -0.88
CA ASP A 152 22.78 42.27 -0.64
C ASP A 152 23.89 43.19 -1.16
N ILE A 153 23.70 43.72 -2.37
CA ILE A 153 24.54 44.80 -2.88
C ILE A 153 24.11 46.02 -2.09
N ASP A 154 24.66 46.17 -0.88
CA ASP A 154 24.61 47.44 -0.19
C ASP A 154 25.33 48.43 -1.10
N VAL A 155 24.59 49.45 -1.54
CA VAL A 155 25.05 50.43 -2.54
C VAL A 155 26.29 51.18 -2.02
N ASP A 156 26.55 51.14 -0.71
CA ASP A 156 27.73 51.72 -0.05
C ASP A 156 29.00 50.85 -0.13
N VAL A 157 28.90 49.53 -0.39
CA VAL A 157 30.08 48.63 -0.49
C VAL A 157 30.71 48.68 -1.90
N HIS A 158 30.00 49.28 -2.87
CA HIS A 158 30.50 49.42 -4.23
C HIS A 158 31.78 50.26 -4.33
N ALA A 159 32.00 51.21 -3.42
CA ALA A 159 33.22 52.01 -3.36
C ALA A 159 34.44 51.17 -2.92
N ASP A 160 34.28 50.30 -1.92
CA ASP A 160 35.36 49.45 -1.40
C ASP A 160 35.71 48.32 -2.37
N ILE A 161 34.71 47.76 -3.07
CA ILE A 161 34.94 46.76 -4.11
C ILE A 161 35.60 47.40 -5.35
N ALA A 162 35.17 48.60 -5.76
CA ALA A 162 35.82 49.33 -6.86
C ALA A 162 37.27 49.73 -6.51
N ALA A 163 37.54 50.06 -5.25
CA ALA A 163 38.89 50.31 -4.72
C ALA A 163 39.76 49.04 -4.74
N ALA A 164 39.22 47.91 -4.27
CA ALA A 164 39.92 46.63 -4.23
C ALA A 164 40.19 46.04 -5.63
N LEU A 165 39.31 46.33 -6.61
CA LEU A 165 39.45 45.89 -8.00
C LEU A 165 40.21 46.90 -8.89
N GLY A 166 40.64 48.04 -8.33
CA GLY A 166 41.43 49.05 -9.06
C GLY A 166 40.65 49.82 -10.14
N LEU A 167 39.32 49.89 -10.04
CA LEU A 167 38.43 50.47 -11.07
C LEU A 167 38.11 51.95 -10.85
N ILE A 168 38.71 52.61 -9.85
CA ILE A 168 38.45 54.01 -9.49
C ILE A 168 38.80 55.00 -10.62
N GLN A 169 39.65 54.64 -11.58
CA GLN A 169 40.07 55.55 -12.67
C GLN A 169 39.08 55.69 -13.85
N LEU A 170 37.89 55.10 -13.77
CA LEU A 170 36.88 55.15 -14.86
C LEU A 170 35.62 55.97 -14.51
N LEU A 171 35.61 56.66 -13.36
CA LEU A 171 34.62 57.69 -13.03
C LEU A 171 35.27 59.07 -13.13
N ASP A 172 35.52 59.52 -14.35
CA ASP A 172 35.61 60.93 -14.77
C ASP A 172 34.96 61.06 -16.16
#